data_AF-A0A2N5WVB7-F1
#
_entry.id   AF-A0A2N5WVB7-F1
#
_cell.length_a   1.000
_cell.length_b   1.000
_cell.length_c   1.000
_cell.angle_alpha   90.00
_cell.angle_beta   90.00
_cell.angle_gamma   90.00
#
_symmetry.space_group_name_H-M   'P 1'
#
loop_
_entity.id
_entity.type
_entity.pdbx_description
1 polymer ?
#
loop_
_entity_poly.entity_id
_entity_poly.type
_entity_poly.pdbx_seq_one_letter_code
_entity_poly.pdbx_strand_id
1 'polypeptide(L)'
;GAGPGASPAVPAASPLRLSCLGHEEVLHGGEPLRLRPRQREILALLALEPDGFWPERLREALYGDRPVTASTFKAEVSHLRRALGGGIAPRRYALTVPVSCDAVEVLRALERGDAATAVRLHRGPLLPQSEAPGIAEWRERLEVGVREAVLSGTSAELALCYGERVPHDAEVHEHALRLLGPHDARRAVAAGRLSTASHD
;
A
#
# COMPACT_ATOMS: atom_id res chain seq x y z
N GLY A 1 11.54 45.85 -30.73
CA GLY A 1 10.26 45.17 -30.96
C GLY A 1 10.33 43.77 -30.43
N ALA A 2 9.38 43.43 -29.55
CA ALA A 2 8.97 42.11 -29.02
C ALA A 2 10.03 41.00 -28.84
N GLY A 3 10.29 40.67 -27.57
CA GLY A 3 11.09 39.53 -27.12
C GLY A 3 10.37 38.16 -27.25
N PRO A 4 11.10 37.06 -26.97
CA PRO A 4 10.63 35.71 -27.20
C PRO A 4 9.56 35.31 -26.17
N GLY A 5 8.46 34.75 -26.65
CA GLY A 5 7.39 34.20 -25.83
C GLY A 5 7.90 33.02 -25.00
N ALA A 6 8.04 33.23 -23.70
CA ALA A 6 8.13 32.15 -22.74
C ALA A 6 6.79 31.41 -22.72
N SER A 7 6.76 30.15 -23.13
CA SER A 7 5.66 29.24 -22.82
C SER A 7 5.50 29.18 -21.29
N PRO A 8 4.28 29.30 -20.75
CA PRO A 8 4.07 29.12 -19.32
C PRO A 8 4.43 27.67 -18.97
N ALA A 9 5.45 27.50 -18.13
CA ALA A 9 5.70 26.23 -17.47
C ALA A 9 4.45 25.91 -16.65
N VAL A 10 3.72 24.86 -17.04
CA VAL A 10 2.67 24.28 -16.20
C VAL A 10 3.33 23.99 -14.85
N PRO A 11 2.84 24.53 -13.72
CA PRO A 11 3.44 24.21 -12.45
C PRO A 11 3.39 22.70 -12.29
N ALA A 12 4.56 22.07 -12.22
CA ALA A 12 4.66 20.64 -11.95
C ALA A 12 3.89 20.39 -10.66
N ALA A 13 2.73 19.73 -10.77
CA ALA A 13 1.87 19.47 -9.63
C ALA A 13 2.74 18.82 -8.55
N SER A 14 2.84 19.48 -7.39
CA SER A 14 3.56 18.98 -6.23
C SER A 14 3.10 17.54 -5.95
N PRO A 15 3.95 16.52 -6.19
CA PRO A 15 3.46 15.15 -6.20
C PRO A 15 3.08 14.75 -4.78
N LEU A 16 1.90 14.18 -4.62
CA LEU A 16 1.48 13.56 -3.37
C LEU A 16 2.20 12.21 -3.28
N ARG A 17 2.93 11.97 -2.19
CA ARG A 17 3.52 10.66 -1.88
C ARG A 17 2.84 10.10 -0.65
N LEU A 18 2.35 8.87 -0.78
CA LEU A 18 1.79 8.08 0.30
C LEU A 18 2.68 6.86 0.51
N SER A 19 3.19 6.70 1.72
CA SER A 19 3.76 5.46 2.23
C SER A 19 2.79 4.87 3.23
N CYS A 20 2.35 3.63 3.03
CA CYS A 20 1.37 2.97 3.89
C CYS A 20 1.65 1.48 4.15
N LEU A 21 2.78 0.94 3.69
CA LEU A 21 3.21 -0.45 3.94
C LEU A 21 4.34 -0.50 4.99
N GLY A 22 3.97 -0.66 6.26
CA GLY A 22 4.91 -0.73 7.40
C GLY A 22 5.49 0.62 7.87
N HIS A 23 5.46 1.67 7.04
CA HIS A 23 5.75 3.04 7.44
C HIS A 23 4.65 3.96 6.92
N GLU A 24 4.02 4.73 7.81
CA GLU A 24 2.92 5.63 7.48
C GLU A 24 3.39 7.07 7.34
N GLU A 25 3.47 7.58 6.12
CA GLU A 25 3.85 8.96 5.84
C GLU A 25 3.09 9.51 4.62
N VAL A 26 2.76 10.79 4.68
CA VAL A 26 2.18 11.52 3.56
C VAL A 26 3.00 12.78 3.33
N LEU A 27 3.54 12.93 2.11
CA LEU A 27 4.26 14.13 1.69
C LEU A 27 3.47 14.82 0.58
N HIS A 28 3.36 16.13 0.65
CA HIS A 28 2.75 16.95 -0.40
C HIS A 28 3.76 18.00 -0.85
N GLY A 29 4.28 17.83 -2.07
CA GLY A 29 5.36 18.69 -2.56
C GLY A 29 6.68 18.52 -1.79
N GLY A 30 6.92 17.34 -1.24
CA GLY A 30 8.10 17.03 -0.43
C GLY A 30 7.97 17.35 1.05
N GLU A 31 6.95 18.12 1.45
CA GLU A 31 6.73 18.49 2.85
C GLU A 31 5.78 17.52 3.57
N PRO A 32 6.04 17.15 4.83
CA PRO A 32 5.15 16.29 5.62
C PRO A 32 3.74 16.88 5.78
N LEU A 33 2.74 16.15 5.31
CA LEU A 33 1.33 16.49 5.46
C LEU A 33 0.72 15.66 6.60
N ARG A 34 0.43 16.32 7.73
CA ARG A 34 -0.20 15.66 8.87
C ARG A 34 -1.68 15.37 8.60
N LEU A 35 -2.00 14.09 8.41
CA LEU A 35 -3.37 13.60 8.27
C LEU A 35 -3.80 12.79 9.48
N ARG A 36 -5.08 12.94 9.85
CA ARG A 36 -5.73 12.06 10.84
C ARG A 36 -5.81 10.63 10.31
N PRO A 37 -5.89 9.60 11.18
CA PRO A 37 -5.98 8.19 10.74
C PRO A 37 -7.05 7.96 9.67
N ARG A 38 -8.28 8.44 9.92
CA ARG A 38 -9.39 8.34 8.96
C ARG A 38 -9.10 8.98 7.60
N GLN A 39 -8.36 10.08 7.58
CA GLN A 39 -8.01 10.78 6.34
C GLN A 39 -6.93 10.01 5.55
N ARG A 40 -6.00 9.32 6.24
CA ARG A 40 -5.03 8.43 5.61
C ARG A 40 -5.71 7.20 5.01
N GLU A 41 -6.67 6.62 5.72
CA GLU A 41 -7.47 5.51 5.20
C GLU A 41 -8.23 5.91 3.94
N ILE A 42 -8.90 7.08 3.95
CA ILE A 42 -9.55 7.61 2.75
C ILE A 42 -8.52 7.77 1.62
N LEU A 43 -7.39 8.42 1.89
CA LEU A 43 -6.37 8.65 0.86
C LEU A 43 -5.82 7.33 0.28
N ALA A 44 -5.54 6.33 1.11
CA ALA A 44 -5.07 5.02 0.68
C ALA A 44 -6.11 4.30 -0.19
N LEU A 45 -7.38 4.27 0.23
CA LEU A 45 -8.47 3.70 -0.56
C LEU A 45 -8.60 4.39 -1.91
N LEU A 46 -8.59 5.72 -1.95
CA LEU A 46 -8.70 6.46 -3.20
C LEU A 46 -7.48 6.28 -4.11
N ALA A 47 -6.28 6.02 -3.55
CA ALA A 47 -5.10 5.71 -4.34
C ALA A 47 -5.17 4.29 -4.94
N LEU A 48 -5.71 3.32 -4.20
CA LEU A 48 -5.86 1.93 -4.61
C LEU A 48 -7.04 1.69 -5.58
N GLU A 49 -7.99 2.63 -5.65
CA GLU A 49 -9.12 2.62 -6.59
C GLU A 49 -9.05 3.87 -7.49
N PRO A 50 -8.28 3.83 -8.60
CA PRO A 50 -8.03 5.01 -9.43
C PRO A 50 -9.28 5.56 -10.10
N ASP A 51 -10.26 4.69 -10.40
CA ASP A 51 -11.55 5.14 -10.91
C ASP A 51 -12.36 5.89 -9.83
N GLY A 52 -11.99 5.73 -8.56
CA GLY A 52 -12.62 6.33 -7.40
C GLY A 52 -13.91 5.63 -6.96
N PHE A 53 -14.49 6.16 -5.89
CA PHE A 53 -15.64 5.59 -5.22
C PHE A 53 -16.92 6.41 -5.38
N TRP A 54 -18.05 5.72 -5.42
CA TRP A 54 -19.33 6.32 -5.04
C TRP A 54 -19.32 6.66 -3.53
N PRO A 55 -19.95 7.76 -3.09
CA PRO A 55 -19.92 8.17 -1.68
C PRO A 55 -20.34 7.06 -0.71
N GLU A 56 -21.37 6.30 -1.05
CA GLU A 56 -21.91 5.21 -0.23
C GLU A 56 -20.92 4.05 -0.13
N ARG A 57 -20.28 3.65 -1.25
CA ARG A 57 -19.26 2.59 -1.28
C ARG A 57 -18.01 2.99 -0.47
N LEU A 58 -17.58 4.24 -0.55
CA LEU A 58 -16.46 4.71 0.28
C LEU A 58 -16.84 4.71 1.77
N ARG A 59 -18.05 5.15 2.11
CA ARG A 59 -18.54 5.11 3.49
C ARG A 59 -18.56 3.68 4.03
N GLU A 60 -19.07 2.74 3.24
CA GLU A 60 -19.08 1.31 3.59
C GLU A 60 -17.66 0.76 3.76
N ALA A 61 -16.73 1.05 2.84
CA ALA A 61 -15.34 0.65 2.95
C ALA A 61 -14.64 1.20 4.21
N LEU A 62 -15.06 2.36 4.72
CA LEU A 62 -14.47 2.98 5.91
C LEU A 62 -15.09 2.47 7.22
N TYR A 63 -16.41 2.31 7.24
CA TYR A 63 -17.17 2.14 8.48
C TYR A 63 -17.86 0.78 8.59
N GLY A 64 -18.11 0.09 7.48
CA GLY A 64 -18.97 -1.08 7.43
C GLY A 64 -20.35 -0.76 8.01
N ASP A 65 -20.80 -1.61 8.92
CA ASP A 65 -22.08 -1.46 9.63
C ASP A 65 -22.04 -0.42 10.76
N ARG A 66 -20.90 0.20 11.05
CA ARG A 66 -20.80 1.19 12.13
C ARG A 66 -21.71 2.39 11.83
N PRO A 67 -22.54 2.82 12.80
CA PRO A 67 -23.48 3.91 12.60
C PRO A 67 -22.74 5.26 12.57
N VAL A 68 -22.45 5.75 11.36
CA VAL A 68 -21.83 7.07 11.13
C VAL A 68 -22.76 7.92 10.28
N THR A 69 -22.99 9.15 10.74
CA THR A 69 -23.86 10.10 10.03
C THR A 69 -23.23 10.51 8.69
N ALA A 70 -24.08 10.79 7.70
CA ALA A 70 -23.63 11.26 6.40
C ALA A 70 -22.86 12.60 6.50
N SER A 71 -23.18 13.45 7.49
CA SER A 71 -22.48 14.72 7.72
C SER A 71 -21.06 14.51 8.23
N THR A 72 -20.84 13.60 9.20
CA THR A 72 -19.50 13.28 9.70
C THR A 72 -18.62 12.70 8.59
N PHE A 73 -19.15 11.76 7.81
CA PHE A 73 -18.42 11.22 6.66
C PHE A 73 -18.04 12.30 5.64
N LYS A 74 -19.01 13.15 5.24
CA LYS A 74 -18.74 14.26 4.31
C LYS A 74 -17.72 15.26 4.86
N ALA A 75 -17.71 15.48 6.18
CA ALA A 75 -16.73 16.35 6.84
C ALA A 75 -15.31 15.78 6.72
N GLU A 76 -15.10 14.48 6.94
CA GLU A 76 -13.79 13.84 6.77
C GLU A 76 -13.25 13.97 5.33
N VAL A 77 -14.08 13.68 4.34
CA VAL A 77 -13.73 13.83 2.91
C VAL A 77 -13.45 15.30 2.57
N SER A 78 -14.25 16.23 3.08
CA SER A 78 -14.06 17.67 2.87
C SER A 78 -12.75 18.17 3.48
N HIS A 79 -12.41 17.73 4.70
CA HIS A 79 -11.16 18.07 5.36
C HIS A 79 -9.95 17.54 4.59
N LEU A 80 -10.01 16.28 4.12
CA LEU A 80 -8.96 15.72 3.29
C LEU A 80 -8.85 16.49 1.97
N ARG A 81 -9.97 16.76 1.28
CA ARG A 81 -9.99 17.53 0.04
C ARG A 81 -9.30 18.88 0.23
N ARG A 82 -9.57 19.59 1.33
CA ARG A 82 -8.91 20.86 1.65
C ARG A 82 -7.42 20.69 1.89
N ALA A 83 -7.01 19.66 2.64
CA ALA A 83 -5.59 19.37 2.89
C ALA A 83 -4.81 19.07 1.59
N LEU A 84 -5.48 18.49 0.59
CA LEU A 84 -4.94 18.22 -0.75
C LEU A 84 -5.15 19.37 -1.75
N GLY A 85 -5.51 20.57 -1.30
CA GLY A 85 -5.71 21.73 -2.19
C GLY A 85 -6.85 21.58 -3.21
N GLY A 86 -7.88 20.80 -2.89
CA GLY A 86 -9.00 20.51 -3.79
C GLY A 86 -8.89 19.16 -4.52
N GLY A 87 -7.86 18.37 -4.24
CA GLY A 87 -7.46 17.15 -4.97
C GLY A 87 -8.41 15.94 -4.92
N ILE A 88 -9.71 16.13 -4.66
CA ILE A 88 -10.72 15.05 -4.67
C ILE A 88 -11.95 15.52 -5.44
N ALA A 89 -12.34 14.75 -6.46
CA ALA A 89 -13.53 15.03 -7.26
C ALA A 89 -14.83 15.01 -6.41
N PRO A 90 -15.84 15.84 -6.73
CA PRO A 90 -17.01 16.05 -5.87
C PRO A 90 -18.13 15.03 -6.01
N ARG A 91 -18.27 14.38 -7.18
CA ARG A 91 -19.37 13.44 -7.48
C ARG A 91 -18.96 11.99 -7.24
N ARG A 92 -17.84 11.61 -7.85
CA ARG A 92 -17.14 10.35 -7.59
C ARG A 92 -15.88 10.72 -6.84
N TYR A 93 -15.70 10.18 -5.63
CA TYR A 93 -14.53 10.47 -4.83
C TYR A 93 -13.34 9.76 -5.46
N ALA A 94 -12.59 10.49 -6.27
CA ALA A 94 -11.37 10.08 -6.93
C ALA A 94 -10.30 11.17 -6.70
N LEU A 95 -9.04 10.77 -6.60
CA LEU A 95 -7.94 11.74 -6.53
C LEU A 95 -7.81 12.44 -7.88
N THR A 96 -7.80 13.77 -7.85
CA THR A 96 -7.60 14.61 -9.05
C THR A 96 -6.18 15.16 -9.13
N VAL A 97 -5.33 14.76 -8.19
CA VAL A 97 -3.91 15.08 -8.14
C VAL A 97 -3.09 13.79 -8.33
N PRO A 98 -1.93 13.85 -9.00
CA PRO A 98 -1.04 12.70 -9.09
C PRO A 98 -0.59 12.23 -7.71
N VAL A 99 -0.68 10.92 -7.48
CA VAL A 99 -0.24 10.27 -6.25
C VAL A 99 0.74 9.14 -6.58
N SER A 100 1.88 9.10 -5.88
CA SER A 100 2.73 7.90 -5.75
C SER A 100 2.37 7.22 -4.44
N CYS A 101 2.04 5.93 -4.51
CA CYS A 101 1.60 5.13 -3.39
C CYS A 101 2.34 3.80 -3.44
N ASP A 102 3.07 3.46 -2.38
CA ASP A 102 3.84 2.20 -2.28
C ASP A 102 2.94 0.96 -2.46
N ALA A 103 1.73 0.96 -1.93
CA ALA A 103 0.76 -0.12 -2.14
C ALA A 103 0.31 -0.28 -3.61
N VAL A 104 0.11 0.84 -4.32
CA VAL A 104 -0.19 0.81 -5.77
C VAL A 104 1.02 0.31 -6.56
N GLU A 105 2.23 0.69 -6.16
CA GLU A 105 3.47 0.23 -6.78
C GLU A 105 3.69 -1.28 -6.58
N VAL A 106 3.32 -1.84 -5.41
CA VAL A 106 3.29 -3.29 -5.18
C VAL A 106 2.32 -3.98 -6.12
N LEU A 107 1.07 -3.53 -6.23
CA LEU A 107 0.08 -4.14 -7.14
C LEU A 107 0.60 -4.17 -8.58
N ARG A 108 1.13 -3.05 -9.06
CA ARG A 108 1.70 -2.95 -10.40
C ARG A 108 2.91 -3.87 -10.58
N ALA A 109 3.72 -4.08 -9.55
CA ALA A 109 4.85 -5.02 -9.61
C ALA A 109 4.34 -6.46 -9.73
N LEU A 110 3.33 -6.83 -8.95
CA LEU A 110 2.68 -8.15 -9.02
C LEU A 110 2.06 -8.40 -10.40
N GLU A 111 1.34 -7.43 -10.96
CA GLU A 111 0.77 -7.51 -12.32
C GLU A 111 1.82 -7.78 -13.41
N ARG A 112 3.05 -7.32 -13.21
CA ARG A 112 4.18 -7.54 -14.13
C ARG A 112 5.02 -8.77 -13.80
N GLY A 113 4.69 -9.52 -12.75
CA GLY A 113 5.49 -10.64 -12.26
C GLY A 113 6.83 -10.23 -11.60
N ASP A 114 6.98 -8.96 -11.22
CA ASP A 114 8.18 -8.44 -10.55
C ASP A 114 8.10 -8.66 -9.04
N ALA A 115 8.29 -9.92 -8.63
CA ALA A 115 8.27 -10.32 -7.22
C ALA A 115 9.35 -9.60 -6.40
N ALA A 116 10.50 -9.27 -7.00
CA ALA A 116 11.58 -8.58 -6.31
C ALA A 116 11.17 -7.17 -5.87
N THR A 117 10.56 -6.40 -6.77
CA THR A 117 10.02 -5.07 -6.41
C THR A 117 8.87 -5.18 -5.42
N ALA A 118 7.96 -6.14 -5.59
CA ALA A 118 6.84 -6.34 -4.68
C ALA A 118 7.32 -6.61 -3.24
N VAL A 119 8.25 -7.54 -3.04
CA VAL A 119 8.84 -7.87 -1.73
C VAL A 119 9.62 -6.70 -1.14
N ARG A 120 10.34 -5.93 -1.97
CA ARG A 120 11.13 -4.77 -1.50
C ARG A 120 10.25 -3.62 -0.99
N LEU A 121 9.10 -3.41 -1.63
CA LEU A 121 8.16 -2.33 -1.28
C LEU A 121 7.19 -2.76 -0.16
N HIS A 122 6.81 -4.04 -0.10
CA HIS A 122 5.97 -4.59 0.96
C HIS A 122 6.77 -4.79 2.26
N ARG A 123 7.05 -3.68 2.95
CA ARG A 123 7.84 -3.65 4.19
C ARG A 123 7.04 -3.99 5.44
N GLY A 124 5.72 -4.04 5.34
CA GLY A 124 4.81 -4.43 6.39
C GLY A 124 3.35 -4.28 5.94
N PRO A 125 2.39 -4.61 6.82
CA PRO A 125 0.98 -4.56 6.48
C PRO A 125 0.52 -3.15 6.07
N LEU A 126 -0.51 -3.09 5.22
CA LEU A 126 -1.17 -1.84 4.84
C LEU A 126 -1.89 -1.23 6.05
N LEU A 127 -1.45 -0.03 6.47
CA LEU A 127 -2.02 0.74 7.59
C LEU A 127 -2.38 -0.17 8.79
N PRO A 128 -1.41 -0.79 9.48
CA PRO A 128 -1.63 -1.92 10.39
C PRO A 128 -2.61 -1.63 11.54
N GLN A 129 -2.74 -0.36 11.95
CA GLN A 129 -3.62 0.08 13.03
C GLN A 129 -5.05 0.38 12.56
N SER A 130 -5.33 0.34 11.25
CA SER A 130 -6.65 0.62 10.70
C SER A 130 -7.57 -0.61 10.78
N GLU A 131 -8.78 -0.38 11.27
CA GLU A 131 -9.91 -1.33 11.29
C GLU A 131 -10.97 -1.00 10.22
N ALA A 132 -10.67 -0.14 9.24
CA ALA A 132 -11.58 0.11 8.14
C ALA A 132 -11.73 -1.16 7.27
N PRO A 133 -12.94 -1.65 6.99
CA PRO A 133 -13.15 -2.90 6.24
C PRO A 133 -12.44 -2.94 4.89
N GLY A 134 -12.50 -1.85 4.10
CA GLY A 134 -11.83 -1.78 2.81
C GLY A 134 -10.31 -1.76 2.92
N ILE A 135 -9.74 -1.23 4.02
CA ILE A 135 -8.31 -1.31 4.27
C ILE A 135 -7.90 -2.73 4.63
N ALA A 136 -8.70 -3.44 5.43
CA ALA A 136 -8.47 -4.85 5.75
C ALA A 136 -8.51 -5.73 4.50
N GLU A 137 -9.50 -5.52 3.62
CA GLU A 137 -9.61 -6.24 2.34
C GLU A 137 -8.38 -6.00 1.45
N TRP A 138 -7.93 -4.74 1.32
CA TRP A 138 -6.73 -4.44 0.53
C TRP A 138 -5.45 -4.96 1.18
N ARG A 139 -5.35 -4.94 2.50
CA ARG A 139 -4.22 -5.50 3.25
C ARG A 139 -4.10 -6.99 2.95
N GLU A 140 -5.18 -7.75 3.10
CA GLU A 140 -5.21 -9.18 2.80
C GLU A 140 -4.84 -9.46 1.34
N ARG A 141 -5.43 -8.71 0.39
CA ARG A 141 -5.12 -8.86 -1.04
C ARG A 141 -3.63 -8.66 -1.35
N LEU A 142 -3.01 -7.64 -0.74
CA LEU A 142 -1.58 -7.36 -0.91
C LEU A 142 -0.71 -8.44 -0.28
N GLU A 143 -1.03 -8.85 0.95
CA GLU A 143 -0.29 -9.89 1.67
C GLU A 143 -0.32 -11.22 0.92
N VAL A 144 -1.51 -11.67 0.51
CA VAL A 144 -1.68 -12.88 -0.31
C VAL A 144 -0.96 -12.73 -1.65
N GLY A 145 -1.12 -11.60 -2.35
CA GLY A 145 -0.48 -11.38 -3.64
C GLY A 145 1.04 -11.45 -3.60
N VAL A 146 1.66 -10.81 -2.60
CA VAL A 146 3.12 -10.84 -2.42
C VAL A 146 3.59 -12.23 -2.01
N ARG A 147 2.87 -12.91 -1.11
CA ARG A 147 3.15 -14.29 -0.71
C ARG A 147 3.17 -15.23 -1.90
N GLU A 148 2.13 -15.22 -2.71
CA GLU A 148 2.01 -16.11 -3.88
C GLU A 148 3.07 -15.81 -4.94
N ALA A 149 3.44 -14.53 -5.13
CA ALA A 149 4.54 -14.16 -6.03
C ALA A 149 5.89 -14.70 -5.53
N VAL A 150 6.09 -14.81 -4.21
CA VAL A 150 7.28 -15.44 -3.62
C VAL A 150 7.26 -16.95 -3.81
N LEU A 151 6.15 -17.61 -3.48
CA LEU A 151 6.03 -19.08 -3.51
C LEU A 151 6.04 -19.68 -4.93
N SER A 152 5.61 -18.91 -5.93
CA SER A 152 5.70 -19.28 -7.35
C SER A 152 7.08 -19.02 -7.96
N GLY A 153 7.93 -18.26 -7.27
CA GLY A 153 9.26 -17.91 -7.71
C GLY A 153 10.30 -19.01 -7.50
N THR A 154 11.53 -18.75 -7.96
CA THR A 154 12.70 -19.62 -7.75
C THR A 154 13.84 -18.93 -7.02
N SER A 155 13.62 -17.71 -6.51
CA SER A 155 14.64 -16.96 -5.78
C SER A 155 14.59 -17.28 -4.29
N ALA A 156 15.59 -18.05 -3.83
CA ALA A 156 15.77 -18.32 -2.40
C ALA A 156 15.95 -17.04 -1.59
N GLU A 157 16.59 -16.01 -2.17
CA GLU A 157 16.80 -14.72 -1.52
C GLU A 157 15.48 -13.99 -1.26
N LEU A 158 14.55 -13.98 -2.23
CA LEU A 158 13.24 -13.37 -2.04
C LEU A 158 12.42 -14.13 -1.01
N ALA A 159 12.46 -15.46 -1.02
CA ALA A 159 11.78 -16.29 -0.03
C ALA A 159 12.31 -16.03 1.40
N LEU A 160 13.63 -15.94 1.57
CA LEU A 160 14.25 -15.60 2.86
C LEU A 160 13.90 -14.19 3.33
N CYS A 161 13.97 -13.20 2.43
CA CYS A 161 13.67 -11.79 2.74
C CYS A 161 12.20 -11.59 3.09
N TYR A 162 11.29 -12.25 2.38
CA TYR A 162 9.87 -12.22 2.71
C TYR A 162 9.59 -12.95 4.03
N GLY A 163 10.17 -14.14 4.23
CA GLY A 163 10.04 -14.92 5.47
C GLY A 163 10.48 -14.19 6.73
N GLU A 164 11.38 -13.20 6.65
CA GLU A 164 11.72 -12.31 7.79
C GLU A 164 10.52 -11.54 8.33
N ARG A 165 9.60 -11.18 7.44
CA ARG A 165 8.42 -10.36 7.76
C ARG A 165 7.22 -11.21 8.15
N VAL A 166 7.21 -12.47 7.74
CA VAL A 166 6.16 -13.46 8.05
C VAL A 166 6.74 -14.67 8.78
N PRO A 167 7.24 -14.49 10.02
CA PRO A 167 7.95 -15.55 10.73
C PRO A 167 7.12 -16.81 10.95
N HIS A 168 5.79 -16.72 11.00
CA HIS A 168 4.87 -17.84 11.21
C HIS A 168 4.38 -18.50 9.90
N ASP A 169 4.85 -18.08 8.73
CA ASP A 169 4.47 -18.70 7.45
C ASP A 169 5.40 -19.88 7.13
N ALA A 170 5.03 -21.07 7.62
CA ALA A 170 5.81 -22.29 7.44
C ALA A 170 6.11 -22.60 5.96
N GLU A 171 5.12 -22.41 5.07
CA GLU A 171 5.26 -22.73 3.65
C GLU A 171 6.32 -21.89 2.96
N VAL A 172 6.44 -20.59 3.32
CA VAL A 172 7.49 -19.71 2.81
C VAL A 172 8.88 -20.18 3.24
N HIS A 173 9.04 -20.61 4.49
CA HIS A 173 10.33 -21.11 5.00
C HIS A 173 10.70 -22.46 4.38
N GLU A 174 9.72 -23.36 4.19
CA GLU A 174 9.92 -24.60 3.45
C GLU A 174 10.31 -24.34 1.99
N HIS A 175 9.64 -23.40 1.34
CA HIS A 175 9.94 -23.01 -0.03
C HIS A 175 11.38 -22.47 -0.14
N ALA A 176 11.81 -21.61 0.79
CA ALA A 176 13.21 -21.17 0.87
C ALA A 176 14.17 -22.37 1.01
N LEU A 177 13.89 -23.33 1.90
CA LEU A 177 14.71 -24.54 2.07
C LEU A 177 14.76 -25.44 0.83
N ARG A 178 13.69 -25.52 0.04
CA ARG A 178 13.66 -26.27 -1.22
C ARG A 178 14.57 -25.64 -2.27
N LEU A 179 14.68 -24.31 -2.30
CA LEU A 179 15.50 -23.57 -3.27
C LEU A 179 16.99 -23.51 -2.89
N LEU A 180 17.32 -23.61 -1.59
CA LEU A 180 18.70 -23.55 -1.11
C LEU A 180 19.45 -24.87 -1.32
N GLY A 181 20.64 -24.80 -1.93
CA GLY A 181 21.50 -25.99 -2.11
C GLY A 181 21.99 -26.58 -0.77
N PRO A 182 22.37 -27.87 -0.71
CA PRO A 182 22.62 -28.59 0.55
C PRO A 182 23.65 -27.98 1.51
N HIS A 183 24.63 -27.23 0.98
CA HIS A 183 25.71 -26.61 1.75
C HIS A 183 25.53 -25.10 1.96
N ASP A 184 24.37 -24.53 1.61
CA ASP A 184 24.11 -23.11 1.84
C ASP A 184 23.88 -22.83 3.33
N ALA A 185 24.70 -21.96 3.92
CA ALA A 185 24.63 -21.61 5.33
C ALA A 185 23.27 -21.00 5.73
N ARG A 186 22.55 -20.36 4.80
CA ARG A 186 21.24 -19.75 5.05
C ARG A 186 20.17 -20.81 5.36
N ARG A 187 20.41 -22.08 5.05
CA ARG A 187 19.52 -23.20 5.44
C ARG A 187 19.30 -23.26 6.95
N ALA A 188 20.32 -22.95 7.75
CA ALA A 188 20.17 -22.94 9.21
C ALA A 188 19.15 -21.90 9.68
N VAL A 189 19.14 -20.71 9.06
CA VAL A 189 18.19 -19.64 9.36
C VAL A 189 16.77 -20.04 8.95
N ALA A 190 16.60 -20.54 7.72
CA ALA A 190 15.28 -20.97 7.23
C ALA A 190 14.71 -22.15 8.04
N ALA A 191 15.54 -23.12 8.42
CA ALA A 191 15.12 -24.25 9.26
C ALA A 191 14.72 -23.80 10.67
N GLY A 192 15.46 -22.86 11.27
CA GLY A 192 15.09 -22.29 12.56
C GLY A 192 13.71 -21.62 12.52
N ARG A 193 13.46 -20.79 11.50
CA ARG A 193 12.16 -20.11 11.32
C ARG A 193 11.03 -21.09 11.03
N LEU A 194 11.27 -22.10 10.18
CA LEU A 194 10.29 -23.17 9.93
C LEU A 194 9.92 -23.88 11.23
N SER A 195 10.91 -24.23 12.05
CA SER A 195 10.66 -24.85 13.35
C SER A 195 9.76 -23.96 14.20
N THR A 196 10.01 -22.66 14.31
CA THR A 196 9.12 -21.76 15.06
C THR A 196 7.71 -21.73 14.47
N ALA A 197 7.58 -21.57 13.15
CA ALA A 197 6.30 -21.51 12.45
C ALA A 197 5.45 -22.77 12.61
N SER A 198 6.07 -23.95 12.78
CA SER A 198 5.34 -25.22 12.93
C SER A 198 4.92 -25.55 14.37
N HIS A 199 5.32 -24.76 15.36
CA HIS A 199 5.00 -25.00 16.78
C HIS A 199 3.95 -24.04 17.36
N ASP A 200 3.43 -23.11 16.56
CA ASP A 200 2.31 -22.20 16.89
C ASP A 200 1.01 -22.66 16.22
#